data_AF-A0A964BRV8-F1
#
_entry.id   AF-A0A964BRV8-F1
#
_cell.length_a   1.000
_cell.length_b   1.000
_cell.length_c   1.000
_cell.angle_alpha   90.00
_cell.angle_beta   90.00
_cell.angle_gamma   90.00
#
_symmetry.space_group_name_H-M   'P 1'
#
loop_
_entity.id
_entity.type
_entity.pdbx_description
1 polymer ?
#
loop_
_entity_poly.entity_id
_entity_poly.type
_entity_poly.pdbx_seq_one_letter_code
_entity_poly.pdbx_strand_id
1 'polypeptide(L)' 'MSSPEKRLRVFRKLPLRAQLATIASTKANAVLSKNFEYLASLEQVHAECLANATPEEKRIYNKAKELLEE' A
#
# COMPACT_ATOMS: atom_id res chain seq x y z
N MET A 1 -0.43 17.22 -13.84
CA MET A 1 -0.41 16.36 -12.62
C MET A 1 -1.33 15.17 -12.85
N SER A 2 -0.90 13.92 -12.63
CA SER A 2 -1.85 12.79 -12.65
C SER A 2 -2.77 12.90 -11.44
N SER A 3 -4.09 12.95 -11.66
CA SER A 3 -5.09 13.02 -10.59
C SER A 3 -4.88 11.89 -9.57
N PRO A 4 -5.07 12.15 -8.26
CA PRO A 4 -4.90 11.16 -7.18
C PRO A 4 -5.58 9.82 -7.48
N GLU A 5 -6.78 9.87 -8.06
CA GLU A 5 -7.56 8.69 -8.47
C GLU A 5 -6.83 7.78 -9.47
N LYS A 6 -6.07 8.35 -10.42
CA LYS A 6 -5.31 7.57 -11.40
C LYS A 6 -4.17 6.81 -10.72
N ARG A 7 -3.53 7.42 -9.71
CA ARG A 7 -2.49 6.77 -8.91
C ARG A 7 -3.07 5.67 -8.03
N LEU A 8 -4.24 5.89 -7.41
CA LEU A 8 -4.93 4.86 -6.62
C LEU A 8 -5.36 3.65 -7.46
N ARG A 9 -5.83 3.88 -8.71
CA ARG A 9 -6.16 2.78 -9.63
C ARG A 9 -4.95 1.94 -10.02
N VAL A 10 -3.79 2.57 -10.22
CA VAL A 10 -2.54 1.84 -10.49
C VAL A 10 -2.10 1.08 -9.24
N PHE A 11 -2.16 1.72 -8.07
CA PHE A 11 -1.83 1.10 -6.79
C PHE A 11 -2.64 -0.16 -6.50
N ARG A 12 -3.94 -0.15 -6.80
CA ARG A 12 -4.84 -1.31 -6.65
C ARG A 12 -4.40 -2.54 -7.46
N LYS A 13 -3.69 -2.34 -8.57
CA LYS A 13 -3.19 -3.42 -9.44
C LYS A 13 -1.82 -3.96 -9.01
N LEU A 14 -1.17 -3.32 -8.04
CA LEU A 14 0.14 -3.76 -7.56
C LEU A 14 -0.01 -5.00 -6.66
N PRO A 15 1.00 -5.89 -6.64
CA PRO A 15 1.08 -6.96 -5.66
C PRO A 15 1.06 -6.42 -4.23
N LEU A 16 0.46 -7.15 -3.28
CA LEU A 16 0.34 -6.72 -1.88
C LEU A 16 1.67 -6.27 -1.24
N ARG A 17 2.78 -6.97 -1.54
CA ARG A 17 4.12 -6.58 -1.08
C ARG A 17 4.55 -5.19 -1.58
N ALA A 18 4.21 -4.85 -2.82
CA ALA A 18 4.55 -3.57 -3.42
C ALA A 18 3.63 -2.45 -2.89
N GLN A 19 2.37 -2.79 -2.59
CA GLN A 19 1.46 -1.88 -1.90
C GLN A 19 1.96 -1.52 -0.51
N LEU A 20 2.39 -2.52 0.27
CA LEU A 20 2.99 -2.34 1.59
C LEU A 20 4.24 -1.44 1.53
N ALA A 21 5.19 -1.74 0.62
CA ALA A 21 6.40 -0.94 0.45
C ALA A 21 6.09 0.52 0.04
N THR A 22 5.08 0.72 -0.79
CA THR A 22 4.63 2.06 -1.20
C THR A 22 4.04 2.83 -0.01
N ILE A 23 3.20 2.18 0.81
CA ILE A 23 2.65 2.81 2.03
C ILE A 23 3.79 3.19 2.98
N ALA A 24 4.71 2.26 3.26
CA ALA A 24 5.86 2.52 4.12
C ALA A 24 6.72 3.68 3.61
N SER A 25 7.02 3.70 2.30
CA SER A 25 7.77 4.79 1.66
C SER A 25 7.03 6.13 1.71
N THR A 26 5.70 6.10 1.57
CA THR A 26 4.85 7.30 1.67
C THR A 26 4.85 7.85 3.09
N LYS A 27 4.80 6.97 4.11
CA LYS A 27 4.91 7.36 5.53
C LYS A 27 6.29 7.89 5.89
N ALA A 28 7.35 7.32 5.33
CA ALA A 28 8.73 7.76 5.56
C ALA A 28 9.08 9.08 4.84
N ASN A 29 8.30 9.48 3.81
CA ASN A 29 8.56 10.69 3.06
C ASN A 29 8.04 11.94 3.79
N ALA A 30 8.91 12.92 4.05
CA ALA A 30 8.59 14.12 4.83
C ALA A 30 7.49 15.03 4.26
N VAL A 31 7.19 14.92 2.96
CA VAL A 31 6.14 15.71 2.28
C VAL A 31 4.86 14.91 2.19
N LEU A 32 4.94 13.67 1.69
CA LEU A 32 3.76 12.83 1.49
C LEU A 32 3.16 12.31 2.80
N SER A 33 3.95 12.17 3.86
CA SER A 33 3.47 11.77 5.19
C SER A 33 2.46 12.76 5.78
N LYS A 34 2.50 14.02 5.34
CA LYS A 34 1.55 15.07 5.74
C LYS A 34 0.23 15.02 4.96
N ASN A 35 0.16 14.22 3.89
CA ASN A 35 -1.05 14.05 3.10
C ASN A 35 -1.88 12.89 3.65
N PHE A 36 -2.57 13.16 4.77
CA PHE A 36 -3.35 12.17 5.50
C PHE A 36 -4.49 11.56 4.66
N GLU A 37 -5.16 12.36 3.83
CA GLU A 37 -6.22 11.86 2.95
C GLU A 37 -5.69 10.86 1.91
N TYR A 38 -4.52 11.15 1.33
CA TYR A 38 -3.90 10.25 0.36
C TYR A 38 -3.39 8.97 1.03
N LEU A 39 -2.78 9.07 2.21
CA LEU A 39 -2.36 7.92 2.99
C LEU A 39 -3.54 7.04 3.40
N ALA A 40 -4.62 7.64 3.91
CA ALA A 40 -5.84 6.92 4.26
C ALA A 40 -6.44 6.19 3.04
N SER A 41 -6.43 6.85 1.87
CA SER A 41 -6.87 6.22 0.61
C SER A 41 -6.01 5.02 0.22
N LEU A 42 -4.68 5.11 0.38
CA LEU A 42 -3.77 4.01 0.09
C LEU A 42 -3.99 2.83 1.06
N GLU A 43 -4.13 3.12 2.35
CA GLU A 43 -4.39 2.11 3.37
C GLU A 43 -5.73 1.42 3.18
N GLN A 44 -6.78 2.18 2.83
CA GLN A 44 -8.09 1.63 2.53
C GLN A 44 -8.03 0.68 1.33
N VAL A 45 -7.45 1.11 0.21
CA VAL A 45 -7.30 0.26 -0.98
C VAL A 45 -6.46 -0.98 -0.67
N HIS A 46 -5.41 -0.83 0.14
CA HIS A 46 -4.58 -1.95 0.55
C HIS A 46 -5.35 -2.96 1.41
N ALA A 47 -6.16 -2.49 2.37
CA ALA A 47 -7.00 -3.34 3.19
C ALA A 47 -8.04 -4.10 2.34
N GLU A 48 -8.66 -3.43 1.35
CA GLU A 48 -9.56 -4.06 0.39
C GLU A 48 -8.86 -5.16 -0.43
N CYS A 49 -7.64 -4.88 -0.92
CA CYS A 49 -6.84 -5.88 -1.63
C CYS A 49 -6.46 -7.05 -0.72
N LEU A 50 -6.06 -6.79 0.52
CA LEU A 50 -5.69 -7.80 1.51
C LEU A 50 -6.88 -8.71 1.86
N ALA A 51 -8.08 -8.13 2.01
CA ALA A 51 -9.30 -8.89 2.31
C ALA A 51 -9.63 -9.89 1.19
N ASN A 52 -9.47 -9.48 -0.07
CA ASN A 52 -9.73 -10.30 -1.25
C ASN A 52 -8.56 -11.19 -1.69
N ALA A 53 -7.39 -11.01 -1.11
CA ALA A 53 -6.20 -11.76 -1.50
C ALA A 53 -6.29 -13.24 -1.13
N THR A 54 -5.68 -14.06 -1.97
CA THR A 54 -5.56 -15.49 -1.74
C THR A 54 -4.66 -15.80 -0.53
N PRO A 55 -4.78 -17.00 0.06
CA PRO A 55 -3.92 -17.42 1.16
C PRO A 55 -2.42 -17.37 0.82
N GLU A 56 -2.06 -17.64 -0.44
CA GLU A 56 -0.67 -17.59 -0.91
C GLU A 56 -0.14 -16.15 -0.97
N GLU A 57 -0.94 -15.23 -1.52
CA GLU A 57 -0.59 -13.80 -1.53
C GLU A 57 -0.47 -13.23 -0.11
N LYS A 58 -1.33 -13.67 0.82
CA LYS A 58 -1.24 -13.30 2.24
C LYS A 58 0.04 -13.80 2.89
N ARG A 59 0.51 -15.01 2.57
CA ARG A 59 1.80 -15.53 3.07
C ARG A 59 2.97 -14.70 2.57
N ILE A 60 2.99 -14.36 1.28
CA ILE A 60 4.03 -13.50 0.69
C ILE A 60 4.00 -12.11 1.32
N TYR A 61 2.80 -11.57 1.52
CA TYR A 61 2.60 -10.29 2.20
C TYR A 61 3.12 -10.32 3.64
N ASN A 62 2.76 -11.32 4.44
CA ASN A 62 3.20 -11.43 5.83
C ASN A 62 4.72 -11.49 5.92
N LYS A 63 5.37 -12.31 5.07
CA LYS A 63 6.83 -12.37 5.01
C LYS A 63 7.46 -11.03 4.63
N ALA A 64 6.86 -10.31 3.68
CA ALA A 64 7.33 -8.98 3.30
C ALA A 64 7.12 -7.94 4.41
N LYS A 65 6.05 -8.10 5.21
CA LYS A 65 5.75 -7.26 6.37
C LYS A 65 6.78 -7.46 7.48
N GLU A 66 7.11 -8.71 7.80
CA GLU A 66 8.14 -9.04 8.81
C GLU A 66 9.48 -8.36 8.47
N LEU A 67 9.91 -8.40 7.20
CA LEU A 67 11.15 -7.75 6.74
C LEU A 67 11.13 -6.21 6.78
N LEU A 68 9.96 -5.59 6.93
CA LEU A 68 9.80 -4.14 6.98
C LEU A 68 9.67 -3.60 8.41
N GLU A 69 9.36 -4.48 9.37
CA GLU A 69 9.23 -4.15 10.80
C GLU A 69 10.47 -4.58 11.62
N GLU A 70 11.44 -5.26 11.00
CA GLU A 70 12.76 -5.65 11.56
C GLU A 70 13.80 -4.53 11.37
#